data_AF-A0A804QT53-F1
#
_entry.id   AF-A0A804QT53-F1
#
_cell.length_a   1.000
_cell.length_b   1.000
_cell.length_c   1.000
_cell.angle_alpha   90.00
_cell.angle_beta   90.00
_cell.angle_gamma   90.00
#
_symmetry.space_group_name_H-M   'P 1'
#
loop_
_entity.id
_entity.type
_entity.pdbx_description
1 polymer ?
#
loop_
_entity_poly.entity_id
_entity_poly.type
_entity_poly.pdbx_seq_one_letter_code
_entity_poly.pdbx_strand_id
1 'polypeptide(L)'
;MGTQKKAAEWAARDAISHHQSAAAPPTAPPETGGEGRRELDATPTVLRLPITTSPAPSTDQINQARPDPKMQRWLPALLRRAAPGGGAARLFASSSLLFDDTQEQVVYAKTDLAAGSKGITAFIIEKGMPGFSTAQKLDKLGMRGSDTCELVFENCFVPRENVLGEEGKGVYVMMSGLDLERLVLAAGPIGLMQACLDVVLPYVRQREQFGRPIGEFQFIQGKMADMYTSLQSSRSFVYSVARDCDNGKVDRKDCAGVILFAAENATQVALQAIQCLGGNGYINEYPTGRLLRDAKLFEIGAGTSEIRRMIIGRELFKED
;
A
#
# COMPACT_ATOMS: atom_id res chain seq x y z
N MET A 1 19.73 7.08 9.91
CA MET A 1 18.50 7.42 10.67
C MET A 1 17.54 8.37 9.92
N GLY A 2 17.99 9.19 8.95
CA GLY A 2 17.12 10.14 8.22
C GLY A 2 16.43 9.63 6.94
N THR A 3 16.74 8.42 6.47
CA THR A 3 16.27 7.88 5.17
C THR A 3 15.03 6.99 5.30
N GLN A 4 14.93 6.15 6.34
CA GLN A 4 13.76 5.30 6.59
C GLN A 4 12.51 6.10 6.98
N LYS A 5 12.69 7.23 7.68
CA LYS A 5 11.59 8.13 8.06
C LYS A 5 10.99 8.85 6.83
N LYS A 6 11.84 9.20 5.85
CA LYS A 6 11.41 9.80 4.58
C LYS A 6 10.63 8.83 3.69
N ALA A 7 10.99 7.54 3.67
CA ALA A 7 10.27 6.53 2.88
C ALA A 7 8.84 6.26 3.41
N ALA A 8 8.67 6.21 4.73
CA ALA A 8 7.35 6.06 5.36
C ALA A 8 6.50 7.35 5.25
N GLU A 9 7.11 8.53 5.40
CA GLU A 9 6.42 9.82 5.17
C GLU A 9 6.01 10.02 3.70
N TRP A 10 6.75 9.45 2.75
CA TRP A 10 6.44 9.49 1.31
C TRP A 10 5.24 8.60 0.96
N ALA A 11 5.22 7.34 1.41
CA ALA A 11 4.10 6.43 1.19
C ALA A 11 2.76 6.94 1.76
N ALA A 12 2.81 7.64 2.90
CA ALA A 12 1.63 8.26 3.50
C ALA A 12 1.18 9.54 2.78
N ARG A 13 2.10 10.30 2.17
CA ARG A 13 1.77 11.54 1.43
C ARG A 13 1.14 11.27 0.06
N ASP A 14 1.62 10.26 -0.67
CA ASP A 14 1.06 9.90 -1.98
C ASP A 14 -0.35 9.27 -1.88
N ALA A 15 -0.64 8.57 -0.78
CA ALA A 15 -1.99 8.05 -0.52
C ALA A 15 -3.02 9.16 -0.25
N ILE A 16 -2.59 10.35 0.19
CA ILE A 16 -3.46 11.45 0.61
C ILE A 16 -3.54 12.56 -0.47
N SER A 17 -2.48 12.83 -1.22
CA SER A 17 -2.40 13.92 -2.19
C SER A 17 -3.28 13.73 -3.44
N HIS A 18 -3.58 12.48 -3.81
CA HIS A 18 -4.40 12.18 -5.00
C HIS A 18 -5.92 12.25 -4.77
N HIS A 19 -6.38 12.66 -3.59
CA HIS A 19 -7.80 12.84 -3.28
C HIS A 19 -8.35 14.26 -3.51
N GLN A 20 -7.52 15.23 -3.91
CA GLN A 20 -7.95 16.61 -4.16
C GLN A 20 -7.76 17.04 -5.62
N SER A 21 -8.45 16.38 -6.55
CA SER A 21 -8.79 17.01 -7.85
C SER A 21 -9.83 16.16 -8.57
N ALA A 22 -11.11 16.49 -8.38
CA ALA A 22 -12.21 16.36 -9.35
C ALA A 22 -13.56 16.53 -8.62
N ALA A 23 -14.03 17.77 -8.52
CA ALA A 23 -15.45 18.13 -8.52
C ALA A 23 -15.59 19.66 -8.52
N ALA A 24 -15.81 20.26 -9.69
CA ALA A 24 -16.41 21.58 -9.77
C ALA A 24 -17.94 21.41 -9.56
N PRO A 25 -18.59 22.18 -8.68
CA PRO A 25 -20.04 22.07 -8.48
C PRO A 25 -20.82 22.76 -9.62
N PRO A 26 -22.02 22.27 -9.99
CA PRO A 26 -22.89 22.95 -10.93
C PRO A 26 -23.51 24.20 -10.27
N THR A 27 -23.54 25.29 -11.04
CA THR A 27 -24.13 26.59 -10.71
C THR A 27 -25.65 26.51 -10.52
N ALA A 28 -26.18 27.18 -9.49
CA ALA A 28 -27.60 27.49 -9.31
C ALA A 28 -27.78 28.96 -8.82
N PRO A 29 -28.95 29.60 -9.08
CA PRO A 29 -29.11 31.06 -9.27
C PRO A 29 -29.36 31.85 -7.96
N PRO A 30 -29.47 33.20 -7.99
CA PRO A 30 -29.19 34.06 -6.82
C PRO A 30 -30.42 34.41 -5.96
N GLU A 31 -30.11 35.08 -4.83
CA GLU A 31 -30.97 35.84 -3.89
C GLU A 31 -31.60 35.03 -2.72
N THR A 32 -31.66 35.45 -1.44
CA THR A 32 -31.50 36.74 -0.73
C THR A 32 -31.27 36.49 0.79
N GLY A 33 -30.55 37.41 1.46
CA GLY A 33 -30.77 37.92 2.83
C GLY A 33 -30.79 37.00 4.07
N GLY A 34 -29.97 37.32 5.08
CA GLY A 34 -30.28 37.03 6.49
C GLY A 34 -29.12 36.51 7.36
N GLU A 35 -28.54 37.44 8.11
CA GLU A 35 -27.49 37.38 9.14
C GLU A 35 -27.34 36.12 10.03
N GLY A 36 -26.07 35.87 10.43
CA GLY A 36 -25.73 35.48 11.79
C GLY A 36 -25.02 34.13 11.99
N ARG A 37 -23.70 34.05 11.80
CA ARG A 37 -22.86 33.00 12.42
C ARG A 37 -21.52 33.54 12.92
N ARG A 38 -21.24 33.24 14.18
CA ARG A 38 -20.01 33.56 14.93
C ARG A 38 -18.83 32.77 14.35
N GLU A 39 -17.72 33.45 14.08
CA GLU A 39 -16.42 32.85 13.81
C GLU A 39 -15.91 32.13 15.07
N LEU A 40 -15.60 30.84 14.94
CA LEU A 40 -14.77 30.09 15.87
C LEU A 40 -13.38 30.00 15.24
N ASP A 41 -12.47 30.80 15.76
CA ASP A 41 -11.06 30.82 15.39
C ASP A 41 -10.39 29.52 15.88
N ALA A 42 -9.97 28.66 14.95
CA ALA A 42 -9.32 27.38 15.22
C ALA A 42 -7.91 27.38 14.61
N THR A 43 -6.96 27.99 15.31
CA THR A 43 -5.54 27.74 15.08
C THR A 43 -5.19 26.29 15.45
N PRO A 44 -4.53 25.51 14.57
CA PRO A 44 -4.09 24.16 14.88
C PRO A 44 -2.86 24.16 15.80
N THR A 45 -3.06 23.68 17.04
CA THR A 45 -1.97 23.40 17.98
C THR A 45 -1.14 22.22 17.49
N VAL A 46 0.11 22.49 17.07
CA VAL A 46 1.10 21.47 16.71
C VAL A 46 1.68 20.85 17.98
N LEU A 47 1.29 19.61 18.28
CA LEU A 47 1.87 18.81 19.37
C LEU A 47 3.27 18.32 18.96
N ARG A 48 4.34 18.93 19.48
CA ARG A 48 5.70 18.39 19.40
C ARG A 48 5.93 17.45 20.58
N LEU A 49 6.09 16.14 20.31
CA LEU A 49 6.53 15.17 21.31
C LEU A 49 7.98 14.73 21.06
N PRO A 50 8.77 14.50 22.14
CA PRO A 50 10.15 14.08 22.05
C PRO A 50 10.25 12.59 21.66
N ILE A 51 11.05 12.30 20.64
CA ILE A 51 11.38 10.94 20.22
C ILE A 51 12.39 10.38 21.21
N THR A 52 11.97 9.47 22.09
CA THR A 52 12.90 8.63 22.85
C THR A 52 13.32 7.47 21.98
N THR A 53 14.58 7.46 21.54
CA THR A 53 15.16 6.38 20.73
C THR A 53 15.36 5.14 21.59
N SER A 54 14.59 4.08 21.33
CA SER A 54 14.97 2.74 21.78
C SER A 54 16.11 2.22 20.88
N PRO A 55 17.15 1.56 21.42
CA PRO A 55 18.29 1.10 20.63
C PRO A 55 17.89 0.05 19.60
N ALA A 56 18.56 0.07 18.45
CA ALA A 56 18.40 -0.95 17.40
C ALA A 56 18.67 -2.35 17.98
N PRO A 57 17.94 -3.40 17.54
CA PRO A 57 18.18 -4.76 17.98
C PRO A 57 19.61 -5.21 17.65
N SER A 58 20.18 -6.01 18.53
CA SER A 58 21.56 -6.48 18.39
C SER A 58 21.73 -7.42 17.20
N THR A 59 22.94 -7.48 16.65
CA THR A 59 23.31 -8.36 15.52
C THR A 59 22.94 -9.83 15.77
N ASP A 60 22.89 -10.28 17.03
CA ASP A 60 22.52 -11.64 17.40
C ASP A 60 21.01 -11.91 17.29
N GLN A 61 20.15 -10.90 17.53
CA GLN A 61 18.70 -11.02 17.31
C GLN A 61 18.36 -11.07 15.81
N ILE A 62 19.16 -10.39 14.98
CA ILE A 62 19.02 -10.37 13.51
C ILE A 62 19.47 -11.70 12.89
N ASN A 63 20.47 -12.36 13.46
CA ASN A 63 21.04 -13.61 12.94
C ASN A 63 20.15 -14.86 13.16
N GLN A 64 19.15 -14.79 14.03
CA GLN A 64 18.28 -15.94 14.34
C GLN A 64 17.06 -16.08 13.41
N ALA A 65 16.75 -15.07 12.60
CA ALA A 65 15.68 -15.13 11.60
C ALA A 65 16.10 -16.00 10.40
N ARG A 66 15.81 -17.31 10.45
CA ARG A 66 16.02 -18.20 9.29
C ARG A 66 14.95 -17.96 8.21
N PRO A 67 15.33 -17.75 6.93
CA PRO A 67 14.36 -17.70 5.85
C PRO A 67 13.74 -19.07 5.60
N ASP A 68 12.43 -19.09 5.31
CA ASP A 68 11.64 -20.29 5.09
C ASP A 68 12.13 -21.10 3.86
N PRO A 69 12.36 -22.42 3.99
CA PRO A 69 12.85 -23.27 2.90
C PRO A 69 11.98 -23.27 1.63
N LYS A 70 10.67 -23.00 1.74
CA LYS A 70 9.75 -22.95 0.59
C LYS A 70 9.79 -21.59 -0.13
N MET A 71 10.29 -20.55 0.51
CA MET A 71 10.52 -19.23 -0.12
C MET A 71 11.65 -19.28 -1.17
N GLN A 72 12.58 -20.23 -1.04
CA GLN A 72 13.64 -20.48 -2.02
C GLN A 72 13.12 -20.95 -3.39
N ARG A 73 11.91 -21.53 -3.45
CA ARG A 73 11.31 -22.01 -4.71
C ARG A 73 10.79 -20.89 -5.62
N TRP A 74 10.42 -19.73 -5.05
CA TRP A 74 9.81 -18.62 -5.79
C TRP A 74 10.80 -17.50 -6.15
N LEU A 75 11.98 -17.51 -5.52
CA LEU A 75 13.09 -16.59 -5.77
C LEU A 75 13.60 -16.58 -7.23
N PRO A 76 13.67 -17.70 -7.98
CA PRO A 76 14.26 -17.71 -9.33
C PRO A 76 13.52 -16.85 -10.36
N ALA A 77 12.21 -16.63 -10.20
CA ALA A 77 11.41 -15.83 -11.13
C ALA A 77 11.58 -14.31 -10.93
N LEU A 78 12.25 -13.88 -9.86
CA LEU A 78 12.31 -12.49 -9.41
C LEU A 78 13.73 -11.91 -9.40
N LEU A 79 14.72 -12.63 -9.93
CA LEU A 79 16.13 -12.29 -9.70
C LEU A 79 16.91 -12.11 -11.00
N ARG A 80 17.34 -10.87 -11.20
CA ARG A 80 18.23 -10.43 -12.28
C ARG A 80 19.63 -11.01 -12.07
N ARG A 81 20.33 -11.32 -13.16
CA ARG A 81 21.73 -11.76 -13.10
C ARG A 81 22.61 -10.53 -12.96
N ALA A 82 23.40 -10.45 -11.89
CA ALA A 82 24.53 -9.53 -11.82
C ALA A 82 25.81 -10.29 -12.17
N ALA A 83 26.61 -9.78 -13.11
CA ALA A 83 27.97 -10.29 -13.31
C ALA A 83 28.94 -9.51 -12.42
N PRO A 84 29.82 -10.18 -11.65
CA PRO A 84 30.76 -9.50 -10.77
C PRO A 84 31.83 -8.76 -11.56
N GLY A 85 32.16 -7.54 -11.12
CA GLY A 85 33.29 -6.76 -11.60
C GLY A 85 33.87 -5.87 -10.51
N GLY A 86 34.73 -6.42 -9.65
CA GLY A 86 35.61 -5.64 -8.77
C GLY A 86 34.90 -4.64 -7.83
N GLY A 87 33.70 -4.96 -7.33
CA GLY A 87 32.90 -4.07 -6.49
C GLY A 87 31.75 -3.37 -7.20
N ALA A 88 31.64 -3.51 -8.52
CA ALA A 88 30.49 -3.08 -9.31
C ALA A 88 29.72 -4.28 -9.87
N ALA A 89 28.45 -4.06 -10.21
CA ALA A 89 27.57 -5.07 -10.78
C ALA A 89 27.11 -4.66 -12.18
N ARG A 90 27.07 -5.62 -13.12
CA ARG A 90 26.32 -5.45 -14.38
C ARG A 90 25.00 -6.18 -14.30
N LEU A 91 23.89 -5.45 -14.35
CA LEU A 91 22.55 -6.04 -14.31
C LEU A 91 22.09 -6.47 -15.70
N PHE A 92 21.59 -7.70 -15.78
CA PHE A 92 20.98 -8.31 -16.95
C PHE A 92 19.62 -8.88 -16.56
N ALA A 93 18.53 -8.27 -17.05
CA ALA A 93 17.18 -8.85 -17.12
C ALA A 93 16.13 -7.77 -17.44
N SER A 94 15.03 -8.20 -18.06
CA SER A 94 13.73 -7.54 -17.97
C SER A 94 12.86 -8.28 -16.94
N SER A 95 11.86 -7.61 -16.38
CA SER A 95 10.83 -8.12 -15.44
C SER A 95 11.01 -7.76 -13.94
N SER A 96 10.38 -6.63 -13.59
CA SER A 96 9.59 -6.45 -12.36
C SER A 96 8.66 -5.25 -12.60
N LEU A 97 7.44 -5.29 -12.06
CA LEU A 97 6.50 -4.17 -12.14
C LEU A 97 6.79 -3.18 -11.01
N LEU A 98 7.34 -2.01 -11.33
CA LEU A 98 7.58 -0.94 -10.36
C LEU A 98 6.92 0.37 -10.79
N PHE A 99 6.82 1.29 -9.84
CA PHE A 99 6.37 2.66 -10.06
C PHE A 99 7.40 3.43 -10.90
N ASP A 100 6.98 3.93 -12.06
CA ASP A 100 7.87 4.55 -13.08
C ASP A 100 8.32 5.98 -12.71
N ASP A 101 7.59 6.66 -11.81
CA ASP A 101 7.78 8.09 -11.54
C ASP A 101 8.84 8.39 -10.46
N THR A 102 9.61 7.39 -10.04
CA THR A 102 10.67 7.58 -9.05
C THR A 102 12.03 7.85 -9.72
N GLN A 103 12.79 8.79 -9.16
CA GLN A 103 14.16 9.08 -9.61
C GLN A 103 15.13 7.95 -9.27
N GLU A 104 14.82 7.20 -8.21
CA GLU A 104 15.63 6.10 -7.67
C GLU A 104 14.75 4.86 -7.48
N GLN A 105 15.31 3.68 -7.71
CA GLN A 105 14.65 2.39 -7.55
C GLN A 105 15.53 1.41 -6.79
N VAL A 106 14.95 0.72 -5.81
CA VAL A 106 15.64 -0.38 -5.11
C VAL A 106 15.44 -1.68 -5.88
N VAL A 107 16.52 -2.22 -6.43
CA VAL A 107 16.52 -3.45 -7.24
C VAL A 107 17.26 -4.55 -6.52
N TYR A 108 16.62 -5.71 -6.40
CA TYR A 108 17.22 -6.91 -5.84
C TYR A 108 17.71 -7.81 -6.98
N ALA A 109 19.01 -8.10 -7.00
CA ALA A 109 19.62 -8.94 -8.03
C ALA A 109 20.59 -9.95 -7.41
N LYS A 110 20.79 -11.08 -8.09
CA LYS A 110 21.75 -12.10 -7.64
C LYS A 110 23.15 -11.75 -8.12
N THR A 111 24.05 -11.48 -7.18
CA THR A 111 25.50 -11.37 -7.41
C THR A 111 26.21 -12.72 -7.36
N ASP A 112 25.67 -13.67 -6.58
CA ASP A 112 26.08 -15.08 -6.59
C ASP A 112 24.88 -16.00 -6.88
N LEU A 113 24.94 -16.68 -8.02
CA LEU A 113 23.88 -17.60 -8.45
C LEU A 113 23.83 -18.88 -7.60
N ALA A 114 24.97 -19.33 -7.07
CA ALA A 114 25.13 -20.57 -6.31
C ALA A 114 24.74 -20.41 -4.84
N ALA A 115 24.86 -19.21 -4.26
CA ALA A 115 24.57 -18.95 -2.85
C ALA A 115 23.07 -18.88 -2.48
N GLY A 116 22.17 -19.23 -3.39
CA GLY A 116 20.73 -19.23 -3.13
C GLY A 116 20.22 -17.85 -2.71
N SER A 117 19.54 -17.75 -1.57
CA SER A 117 19.05 -16.47 -1.02
C SER A 117 20.17 -15.57 -0.48
N LYS A 118 21.33 -16.13 -0.10
CA LYS A 118 22.49 -15.38 0.39
C LYS A 118 23.29 -14.70 -0.73
N GLY A 119 22.97 -15.00 -1.99
CA GLY A 119 23.60 -14.37 -3.15
C GLY A 119 22.85 -13.15 -3.67
N ILE A 120 21.80 -12.68 -2.98
CA ILE A 120 21.02 -11.52 -3.38
C ILE A 120 21.62 -10.26 -2.78
N THR A 121 21.79 -9.23 -3.61
CA THR A 121 22.24 -7.89 -3.23
C THR A 121 21.18 -6.87 -3.61
N ALA A 122 20.99 -5.84 -2.77
CA ALA A 122 20.11 -4.72 -3.04
C ALA A 122 20.91 -3.56 -3.64
N PHE A 123 20.39 -2.96 -4.70
CA PHE A 123 21.02 -1.87 -5.45
C PHE A 123 20.07 -0.67 -5.56
N ILE A 124 20.62 0.54 -5.51
CA ILE A 124 19.91 1.76 -5.87
C ILE A 124 20.21 2.07 -7.34
N ILE A 125 19.18 2.09 -8.17
CA ILE A 125 19.28 2.40 -9.59
C ILE A 125 18.64 3.76 -9.82
N GLU A 126 19.38 4.65 -10.45
CA GLU A 126 18.92 6.00 -10.77
C GLU A 126 18.42 6.09 -12.21
N LYS A 127 17.40 6.92 -12.43
CA LYS A 127 16.90 7.24 -13.76
C LYS A 127 18.02 7.91 -14.57
N GLY A 128 18.26 7.40 -15.78
CA GLY A 128 19.33 7.88 -16.65
C GLY A 128 20.67 7.14 -16.51
N MET A 129 20.79 6.16 -15.60
CA MET A 129 21.94 5.25 -15.60
C MET A 129 22.07 4.54 -16.96
N PRO A 130 23.27 4.55 -17.59
CA PRO A 130 23.47 3.87 -18.87
C PRO A 130 23.10 2.38 -18.79
N GLY A 131 22.31 1.92 -19.76
CA GLY A 131 21.78 0.55 -19.79
C GLY A 131 20.55 0.31 -18.92
N PHE A 132 20.00 1.31 -18.25
CA PHE A 132 18.71 1.23 -17.55
C PHE A 132 17.64 2.02 -18.32
N SER A 133 16.50 1.39 -18.55
CA SER A 133 15.32 2.01 -19.14
C SER A 133 14.03 1.36 -18.63
N THR A 134 12.89 1.98 -18.90
CA THR A 134 11.57 1.45 -18.59
C THR A 134 10.79 1.19 -19.87
N ALA A 135 10.03 0.09 -19.88
CA ALA A 135 9.14 -0.27 -20.98
C ALA A 135 7.84 0.55 -20.92
N GLN A 136 6.92 0.27 -21.86
CA GLN A 136 5.62 0.91 -21.88
C GLN A 136 4.85 0.75 -20.56
N LYS A 137 4.18 1.82 -20.13
CA LYS A 137 3.25 1.81 -19.01
C LYS A 137 2.12 0.80 -19.27
N LEU A 138 1.85 -0.04 -18.27
CA LEU A 138 0.78 -1.02 -18.32
C LEU A 138 -0.59 -0.38 -18.12
N ASP A 139 -1.56 -0.81 -18.94
CA ASP A 139 -2.96 -0.42 -18.79
C ASP A 139 -3.65 -1.27 -17.72
N LYS A 140 -3.66 -0.77 -16.48
CA LYS A 140 -4.17 -1.49 -15.31
C LYS A 140 -5.67 -1.32 -15.11
N LEU A 141 -6.30 -2.34 -14.52
CA LEU A 141 -7.69 -2.28 -14.07
C LEU A 141 -7.92 -1.09 -13.10
N GLY A 142 -7.15 -1.02 -12.02
CA GLY A 142 -7.22 0.04 -11.00
C GLY A 142 -5.85 0.66 -10.71
N MET A 143 -5.80 1.60 -9.78
CA MET A 143 -4.60 2.33 -9.37
C MET A 143 -3.87 2.94 -10.57
N ARG A 144 -4.63 3.53 -11.50
CA ARG A 144 -4.15 4.03 -12.80
C ARG A 144 -3.30 5.29 -12.69
N GLY A 145 -3.45 6.04 -11.59
CA GLY A 145 -2.61 7.20 -11.26
C GLY A 145 -1.23 6.82 -10.72
N SER A 146 -1.02 5.54 -10.41
CA SER A 146 0.27 4.99 -10.05
C SER A 146 0.82 4.29 -11.27
N ASP A 147 1.95 4.75 -11.81
CA ASP A 147 2.49 4.18 -13.03
C ASP A 147 3.07 2.79 -12.77
N THR A 148 3.04 1.91 -13.76
CA THR A 148 3.61 0.58 -13.62
C THR A 148 4.14 0.14 -14.96
N CYS A 149 5.44 -0.13 -15.00
CA CYS A 149 6.16 -0.50 -16.21
C CYS A 149 7.08 -1.68 -15.92
N GLU A 150 7.54 -2.32 -16.97
CA GLU A 150 8.64 -3.28 -16.88
C GLU A 150 9.96 -2.52 -16.86
N LEU A 151 10.86 -2.90 -15.95
CA LEU A 151 12.21 -2.37 -15.91
C LEU A 151 13.16 -3.19 -16.79
N VAL A 152 13.92 -2.49 -17.63
CA VAL A 152 14.84 -3.07 -18.60
C VAL A 152 16.28 -2.72 -18.22
N PHE A 153 17.12 -3.76 -18.12
CA PHE A 153 18.55 -3.62 -17.83
C PHE A 153 19.38 -4.28 -18.94
N GLU A 154 20.02 -3.45 -19.74
CA GLU A 154 20.91 -3.81 -20.84
C GLU A 154 22.36 -3.48 -20.47
N ASN A 155 23.06 -4.44 -19.87
CA ASN A 155 24.45 -4.26 -19.41
C ASN A 155 24.62 -3.06 -18.46
N CYS A 156 23.57 -2.71 -17.68
CA CYS A 156 23.58 -1.56 -16.81
C CYS A 156 24.67 -1.71 -15.73
N PHE A 157 25.63 -0.77 -15.73
CA PHE A 157 26.69 -0.74 -14.73
C PHE A 157 26.20 -0.03 -13.48
N VAL A 158 26.27 -0.71 -12.34
CA VAL A 158 25.89 -0.19 -11.03
C VAL A 158 27.15 -0.07 -10.18
N PRO A 159 27.51 1.14 -9.74
CA PRO A 159 28.72 1.37 -8.96
C PRO A 159 28.56 0.86 -7.53
N ARG A 160 29.68 0.70 -6.81
CA ARG A 160 29.72 0.05 -5.49
C ARG A 160 28.93 0.84 -4.44
N GLU A 161 29.02 2.15 -4.51
CA GLU A 161 28.34 3.10 -3.63
C GLU A 161 26.81 2.99 -3.70
N ASN A 162 26.28 2.45 -4.80
CA ASN A 162 24.85 2.20 -4.99
C ASN A 162 24.40 0.84 -4.43
N VAL A 163 25.30 0.07 -3.79
CA VAL A 163 24.91 -1.13 -3.02
C VAL A 163 24.25 -0.69 -1.71
N LEU A 164 22.98 -1.06 -1.55
CA LEU A 164 22.22 -0.79 -0.32
C LEU A 164 22.53 -1.89 0.71
N GLY A 165 23.33 -1.53 1.71
CA GLY A 165 23.82 -2.47 2.72
C GLY A 165 25.12 -3.14 2.27
N GLU A 166 25.15 -4.47 2.29
CA GLU A 166 26.33 -5.24 1.89
C GLU A 166 25.98 -6.24 0.77
N GLU A 167 26.99 -6.62 -0.01
CA GLU A 167 26.87 -7.68 -1.00
C GLU A 167 26.41 -8.99 -0.36
N GLY A 168 25.42 -9.66 -0.97
CA GLY A 168 24.80 -10.88 -0.45
C GLY A 168 23.85 -10.67 0.73
N LYS A 169 23.65 -9.44 1.19
CA LYS A 169 22.73 -9.10 2.30
C LYS A 169 21.39 -8.53 1.85
N GLY A 170 21.07 -8.55 0.55
CA GLY A 170 19.84 -7.99 -0.01
C GLY A 170 18.56 -8.61 0.58
N VAL A 171 18.56 -9.88 0.96
CA VAL A 171 17.41 -10.50 1.65
C VAL A 171 17.15 -9.88 3.02
N TYR A 172 18.19 -9.52 3.76
CA TYR A 172 18.03 -8.87 5.06
C TYR A 172 17.45 -7.46 4.89
N VAL A 173 17.92 -6.72 3.87
CA VAL A 173 17.36 -5.42 3.51
C VAL A 173 15.87 -5.56 3.18
N MET A 174 15.51 -6.48 2.29
CA MET A 174 14.11 -6.76 1.91
C MET A 174 13.24 -7.13 3.12
N MET A 175 13.73 -8.00 4.01
CA MET A 175 12.97 -8.49 5.15
C MET A 175 12.86 -7.47 6.29
N SER A 176 13.77 -6.51 6.38
CA SER A 176 13.80 -5.53 7.48
C SER A 176 12.63 -4.55 7.49
N GLY A 177 11.99 -4.32 6.34
CA GLY A 177 10.88 -3.35 6.20
C GLY A 177 9.53 -3.95 5.88
N LEU A 178 9.48 -5.22 5.46
CA LEU A 178 8.29 -5.81 4.83
C LEU A 178 7.07 -5.90 5.77
N ASP A 179 7.29 -6.09 7.08
CA ASP A 179 6.21 -6.15 8.05
C ASP A 179 5.60 -4.76 8.28
N LEU A 180 6.41 -3.72 8.42
CA LEU A 180 5.92 -2.34 8.52
C LEU A 180 5.29 -1.85 7.21
N GLU A 181 5.83 -2.26 6.06
CA GLU A 181 5.24 -1.96 4.75
C GLU A 181 3.79 -2.47 4.66
N ARG A 182 3.54 -3.72 5.10
CA ARG A 182 2.18 -4.30 5.13
C ARG A 182 1.23 -3.49 6.00
N LEU A 183 1.68 -3.10 7.20
CA LEU A 183 0.89 -2.26 8.10
C LEU A 183 0.54 -0.92 7.44
N VAL A 184 1.54 -0.23 6.87
CA VAL A 184 1.34 1.07 6.22
C VAL A 184 0.40 0.96 5.03
N LEU A 185 0.56 -0.09 4.20
CA LEU A 185 -0.33 -0.34 3.06
C LEU A 185 -1.79 -0.60 3.47
N ALA A 186 -2.05 -1.07 4.69
CA ALA A 186 -3.42 -1.29 5.19
C ALA A 186 -4.23 0.00 5.37
N ALA A 187 -3.57 1.16 5.40
CA ALA A 187 -4.25 2.46 5.40
C ALA A 187 -5.04 2.72 4.11
N GLY A 188 -4.54 2.24 2.96
CA GLY A 188 -5.18 2.42 1.65
C GLY A 188 -6.60 1.84 1.59
N PRO A 189 -6.79 0.55 1.90
CA PRO A 189 -8.12 -0.07 1.96
C PRO A 189 -9.09 0.64 2.93
N ILE A 190 -8.62 1.14 4.08
CA ILE A 190 -9.44 1.93 5.00
C ILE A 190 -9.94 3.22 4.35
N GLY A 191 -9.06 3.93 3.64
CA GLY A 191 -9.41 5.14 2.89
C GLY A 191 -10.46 4.85 1.82
N LEU A 192 -10.30 3.75 1.07
CA LEU A 192 -11.26 3.32 0.04
C LEU A 192 -12.63 2.97 0.63
N MET A 193 -12.68 2.27 1.77
CA MET A 193 -13.93 1.97 2.48
C MET A 193 -14.64 3.25 2.96
N GLN A 194 -13.89 4.22 3.49
CA GLN A 194 -14.46 5.52 3.86
C GLN A 194 -15.02 6.25 2.64
N ALA A 195 -14.26 6.32 1.55
CA ALA A 195 -14.71 6.94 0.31
C ALA A 195 -15.98 6.29 -0.26
N CYS A 196 -16.14 4.97 -0.10
CA CYS A 196 -17.37 4.28 -0.48
C CYS A 196 -18.58 4.79 0.35
N LEU A 197 -18.44 4.92 1.67
CA LEU A 197 -19.50 5.46 2.52
C LEU A 197 -19.79 6.94 2.24
N ASP A 198 -18.76 7.73 1.95
CA ASP A 198 -18.90 9.15 1.62
C ASP A 198 -19.70 9.38 0.33
N VAL A 199 -19.66 8.41 -0.59
CA VAL A 199 -20.47 8.40 -1.82
C VAL A 199 -21.88 7.86 -1.56
N VAL A 200 -21.98 6.75 -0.82
CA VAL A 200 -23.26 6.06 -0.61
C VAL A 200 -24.20 6.85 0.29
N LEU A 201 -23.73 7.39 1.42
CA LEU A 201 -24.59 8.00 2.44
C LEU A 201 -25.37 9.22 1.91
N PRO A 202 -24.77 10.19 1.19
CA PRO A 202 -25.53 11.27 0.58
C PRO A 202 -26.53 10.77 -0.46
N TYR A 203 -26.11 9.82 -1.31
CA TYR A 203 -26.94 9.30 -2.40
C TYR A 203 -28.21 8.62 -1.87
N VAL A 204 -28.09 7.72 -0.89
CA VAL A 204 -29.24 6.97 -0.37
C VAL A 204 -30.21 7.84 0.46
N ARG A 205 -29.74 8.99 0.96
CA ARG A 205 -30.57 9.99 1.66
C ARG A 205 -31.37 10.87 0.70
N GLN A 206 -30.89 11.06 -0.52
CA GLN A 206 -31.51 11.96 -1.50
C GLN A 206 -32.29 11.22 -2.59
N ARG A 207 -31.82 10.04 -3.01
CA ARG A 207 -32.46 9.26 -4.05
C ARG A 207 -33.77 8.68 -3.54
N GLU A 208 -34.87 9.03 -4.19
CA GLU A 208 -36.19 8.51 -3.84
C GLU A 208 -36.66 7.41 -4.78
N GLN A 209 -37.27 6.37 -4.23
CA GLN A 209 -38.06 5.36 -4.94
C GLN A 209 -39.24 4.95 -4.06
N PHE A 210 -40.36 4.61 -4.70
CA PHE A 210 -41.61 4.28 -3.99
C PHE A 210 -42.04 5.38 -2.99
N GLY A 211 -41.82 6.65 -3.37
CA GLY A 211 -42.27 7.82 -2.62
C GLY A 211 -41.46 8.18 -1.37
N ARG A 212 -40.25 7.63 -1.18
CA ARG A 212 -39.37 7.99 -0.06
C ARG A 212 -37.88 7.74 -0.37
N PRO A 213 -36.95 8.30 0.42
CA PRO A 213 -35.53 8.03 0.29
C PRO A 213 -35.19 6.53 0.36
N ILE A 214 -34.31 6.06 -0.52
CA ILE A 214 -33.97 4.63 -0.58
C ILE A 214 -33.25 4.14 0.69
N GLY A 215 -32.62 5.04 1.44
CA GLY A 215 -31.99 4.75 2.73
C GLY A 215 -32.96 4.32 3.84
N GLU A 216 -34.27 4.48 3.64
CA GLU A 216 -35.31 4.02 4.59
C GLU A 216 -35.71 2.55 4.37
N PHE A 217 -35.32 1.92 3.27
CA PHE A 217 -35.59 0.50 3.05
C PHE A 217 -34.60 -0.37 3.81
N GLN A 218 -35.11 -1.36 4.54
CA GLN A 218 -34.34 -2.22 5.45
C GLN A 218 -33.15 -2.92 4.76
N PHE A 219 -33.27 -3.31 3.49
CA PHE A 219 -32.15 -3.92 2.76
C PHE A 219 -31.02 -2.93 2.45
N ILE A 220 -31.31 -1.64 2.25
CA ILE A 220 -30.28 -0.61 2.12
C ILE A 220 -29.68 -0.31 3.49
N GLN A 221 -30.49 -0.26 4.54
CA GLN A 221 -30.01 -0.08 5.92
C GLN A 221 -29.06 -1.21 6.35
N GLY A 222 -29.39 -2.46 6.03
CA GLY A 222 -28.52 -3.61 6.29
C GLY A 222 -27.16 -3.45 5.60
N LYS A 223 -27.15 -3.09 4.31
CA LYS A 223 -25.90 -2.83 3.58
C LYS A 223 -25.06 -1.71 4.21
N MET A 224 -25.71 -0.62 4.62
CA MET A 224 -25.01 0.47 5.30
C MET A 224 -24.41 0.03 6.64
N ALA A 225 -25.12 -0.80 7.40
CA ALA A 225 -24.65 -1.34 8.67
C ALA A 225 -23.41 -2.24 8.47
N ASP A 226 -23.45 -3.13 7.47
CA ASP A 226 -22.33 -4.00 7.12
C ASP A 226 -21.12 -3.18 6.67
N MET A 227 -21.32 -2.23 5.74
CA MET A 227 -20.25 -1.35 5.26
C MET A 227 -19.59 -0.55 6.39
N TYR A 228 -20.40 0.03 7.28
CA TYR A 228 -19.91 0.78 8.44
C TYR A 228 -19.11 -0.13 9.38
N THR A 229 -19.63 -1.32 9.68
CA THR A 229 -19.00 -2.24 10.63
C THR A 229 -17.68 -2.80 10.08
N SER A 230 -17.61 -3.13 8.80
CA SER A 230 -16.36 -3.50 8.11
C SER A 230 -15.30 -2.40 8.17
N LEU A 231 -15.70 -1.14 7.98
CA LEU A 231 -14.78 0.00 8.12
C LEU A 231 -14.28 0.17 9.56
N GLN A 232 -15.18 0.17 10.54
CA GLN A 232 -14.80 0.41 11.94
C GLN A 232 -13.93 -0.72 12.51
N SER A 233 -14.26 -1.97 12.18
CA SER A 233 -13.43 -3.13 12.56
C SER A 233 -12.04 -3.05 11.92
N SER A 234 -11.95 -2.71 10.63
CA SER A 234 -10.68 -2.56 9.93
C SER A 234 -9.82 -1.44 10.51
N ARG A 235 -10.43 -0.28 10.80
CA ARG A 235 -9.77 0.84 11.48
C ARG A 235 -9.22 0.45 12.84
N SER A 236 -10.06 -0.19 13.65
CA SER A 236 -9.69 -0.59 15.00
C SER A 236 -8.51 -1.55 14.98
N PHE A 237 -8.53 -2.53 14.07
CA PHE A 237 -7.44 -3.50 13.94
C PHE A 237 -6.15 -2.84 13.46
N VAL A 238 -6.19 -2.07 12.36
CA VAL A 238 -5.00 -1.37 11.83
C VAL A 238 -4.41 -0.41 12.85
N TYR A 239 -5.23 0.39 13.52
CA TYR A 239 -4.74 1.38 14.49
C TYR A 239 -4.22 0.74 15.78
N SER A 240 -4.74 -0.42 16.18
CA SER A 240 -4.18 -1.17 17.30
C SER A 240 -2.78 -1.65 16.98
N VAL A 241 -2.59 -2.32 15.83
CA VAL A 241 -1.28 -2.85 15.42
C VAL A 241 -0.29 -1.72 15.14
N ALA A 242 -0.74 -0.60 14.57
CA ALA A 242 0.10 0.58 14.40
C ALA A 242 0.60 1.13 15.74
N ARG A 243 -0.27 1.20 16.75
CA ARG A 243 0.11 1.63 18.09
C ARG A 243 1.12 0.68 18.74
N ASP A 244 0.97 -0.62 18.54
CA ASP A 244 1.95 -1.59 19.02
C ASP A 244 3.30 -1.41 18.33
N CYS A 245 3.31 -1.21 17.00
CA CYS A 245 4.52 -0.94 16.23
C CYS A 245 5.22 0.36 16.69
N ASP A 246 4.47 1.43 16.94
CA ASP A 246 5.00 2.70 17.49
C ASP A 246 5.65 2.51 18.88
N ASN A 247 5.16 1.54 19.66
CA ASN A 247 5.74 1.15 20.95
C ASN A 247 6.88 0.12 20.82
N GLY A 248 7.39 -0.11 19.61
CA GLY A 248 8.47 -1.05 19.32
C GLY A 248 8.05 -2.53 19.32
N LYS A 249 6.75 -2.82 19.36
CA LYS A 249 6.20 -4.18 19.27
C LYS A 249 5.74 -4.45 17.84
N VAL A 250 6.66 -4.91 17.01
CA VAL A 250 6.34 -5.30 15.63
C VAL A 250 6.10 -6.79 15.58
N ASP A 251 4.85 -7.18 15.35
CA ASP A 251 4.45 -8.56 15.18
C ASP A 251 4.12 -8.85 13.70
N ARG A 252 4.76 -9.89 13.16
CA ARG A 252 4.60 -10.30 11.75
C ARG A 252 3.20 -10.81 11.42
N LYS A 253 2.56 -11.61 12.29
CA LYS A 253 1.21 -12.11 12.01
C LYS A 253 0.21 -10.97 12.06
N ASP A 254 0.40 -10.01 12.97
CA ASP A 254 -0.51 -8.88 13.10
C ASP A 254 -0.39 -7.95 11.89
N CYS A 255 0.84 -7.64 11.46
CA CYS A 255 1.09 -6.85 10.24
C CYS A 255 0.51 -7.53 8.99
N ALA A 256 0.60 -8.85 8.87
CA ALA A 256 -0.03 -9.60 7.76
C ALA A 256 -1.56 -9.63 7.89
N GLY A 257 -2.08 -9.75 9.11
CA GLY A 257 -3.50 -9.81 9.43
C GLY A 257 -4.25 -8.54 9.08
N VAL A 258 -3.68 -7.37 9.42
CA VAL A 258 -4.34 -6.08 9.19
C VAL A 258 -4.57 -5.79 7.71
N ILE A 259 -3.56 -6.00 6.87
CA ILE A 259 -3.69 -5.77 5.42
C ILE A 259 -4.58 -6.83 4.76
N LEU A 260 -4.52 -8.09 5.21
CA LEU A 260 -5.42 -9.14 4.74
C LEU A 260 -6.89 -8.75 5.01
N PHE A 261 -7.19 -8.40 6.25
CA PHE A 261 -8.54 -8.07 6.69
C PHE A 261 -9.06 -6.80 6.02
N ALA A 262 -8.25 -5.73 5.99
CA ALA A 262 -8.68 -4.46 5.42
C ALA A 262 -8.86 -4.53 3.89
N ALA A 263 -7.97 -5.24 3.18
CA ALA A 263 -8.05 -5.37 1.72
C ALA A 263 -9.32 -6.09 1.26
N GLU A 264 -9.63 -7.25 1.86
CA GLU A 264 -10.82 -8.03 1.48
C GLU A 264 -12.12 -7.30 1.85
N ASN A 265 -12.16 -6.65 3.02
CA ASN A 265 -13.29 -5.81 3.38
C ASN A 265 -13.47 -4.62 2.42
N ALA A 266 -12.39 -3.97 1.98
CA ALA A 266 -12.49 -2.86 1.04
C ALA A 266 -13.12 -3.26 -0.29
N THR A 267 -12.76 -4.44 -0.84
CA THR A 267 -13.40 -4.97 -2.03
C THR A 267 -14.89 -5.23 -1.82
N GLN A 268 -15.27 -5.84 -0.69
CA GLN A 268 -16.69 -6.10 -0.38
C GLN A 268 -17.48 -4.80 -0.20
N VAL A 269 -16.93 -3.83 0.52
CA VAL A 269 -17.54 -2.51 0.73
C VAL A 269 -17.72 -1.77 -0.59
N ALA A 270 -16.74 -1.83 -1.50
CA ALA A 270 -16.84 -1.22 -2.81
C ALA A 270 -17.91 -1.89 -3.70
N LEU A 271 -18.05 -3.22 -3.63
CA LEU A 271 -19.14 -3.96 -4.29
C LEU A 271 -20.51 -3.53 -3.75
N GLN A 272 -20.66 -3.39 -2.43
CA GLN A 272 -21.90 -2.90 -1.84
C GLN A 272 -22.18 -1.45 -2.21
N ALA A 273 -21.16 -0.61 -2.36
CA ALA A 273 -21.33 0.77 -2.81
C ALA A 273 -21.95 0.84 -4.21
N ILE A 274 -21.46 0.04 -5.15
CA ILE A 274 -22.07 -0.10 -6.48
C ILE A 274 -23.54 -0.55 -6.36
N GLN A 275 -23.80 -1.57 -5.53
CA GLN A 275 -25.15 -2.10 -5.35
C GLN A 275 -26.13 -1.09 -4.73
N CYS A 276 -25.68 -0.25 -3.80
CA CYS A 276 -26.48 0.80 -3.18
C CYS A 276 -26.86 1.92 -4.16
N LEU A 277 -25.99 2.24 -5.12
CA LEU A 277 -26.26 3.23 -6.16
C LEU A 277 -27.07 2.65 -7.34
N GLY A 278 -27.09 1.32 -7.50
CA GLY A 278 -27.77 0.62 -8.58
C GLY A 278 -27.10 0.89 -9.93
N GLY A 279 -27.88 1.16 -10.98
CA GLY A 279 -27.33 1.46 -12.31
C GLY A 279 -26.34 2.63 -12.32
N ASN A 280 -26.58 3.65 -11.49
CA ASN A 280 -25.67 4.78 -11.32
C ASN A 280 -24.32 4.36 -10.74
N GLY A 281 -24.30 3.33 -9.90
CA GLY A 281 -23.05 2.81 -9.33
C GLY A 281 -22.20 2.03 -10.33
N TYR A 282 -22.79 1.60 -11.45
CA TYR A 282 -22.14 0.79 -12.48
C TYR A 282 -21.56 1.61 -13.63
N ILE A 283 -21.97 2.87 -13.78
CA ILE A 283 -21.45 3.79 -14.80
C ILE A 283 -20.29 4.64 -14.26
N ASN A 284 -19.46 5.16 -15.17
CA ASN A 284 -18.25 5.91 -14.81
C ASN A 284 -18.49 7.36 -14.35
N GLU A 285 -19.73 7.85 -14.36
CA GLU A 285 -20.08 9.16 -13.78
C GLU A 285 -19.96 9.16 -12.25
N TYR A 286 -20.09 7.99 -11.62
CA TYR A 286 -19.89 7.81 -10.19
C TYR A 286 -18.55 7.12 -9.89
N PRO A 287 -17.88 7.48 -8.79
CA PRO A 287 -16.55 6.95 -8.47
C PRO A 287 -16.56 5.49 -8.00
N THR A 288 -17.72 4.87 -7.74
CA THR A 288 -17.84 3.52 -7.17
C THR A 288 -17.14 2.46 -8.01
N GLY A 289 -17.25 2.53 -9.34
CA GLY A 289 -16.52 1.62 -10.24
C GLY A 289 -15.00 1.80 -10.16
N ARG A 290 -14.51 3.02 -9.95
CA ARG A 290 -13.08 3.29 -9.69
C ARG A 290 -12.65 2.71 -8.35
N LEU A 291 -13.40 2.96 -7.28
CA LEU A 291 -13.11 2.49 -5.94
C LEU A 291 -12.99 0.96 -5.87
N LEU A 292 -13.86 0.22 -6.57
CA LEU A 292 -13.76 -1.24 -6.66
C LEU A 292 -12.47 -1.70 -7.35
N ARG A 293 -12.14 -1.09 -8.50
CA ARG A 293 -10.94 -1.43 -9.26
C ARG A 293 -9.67 -1.16 -8.46
N ASP A 294 -9.65 -0.06 -7.71
CA ASP A 294 -8.52 0.32 -6.85
C ASP A 294 -8.42 -0.63 -5.64
N ALA A 295 -9.53 -0.95 -4.98
CA ALA A 295 -9.56 -1.87 -3.82
C ALA A 295 -8.98 -3.24 -4.15
N LYS A 296 -9.29 -3.77 -5.34
CA LYS A 296 -8.88 -5.12 -5.74
C LYS A 296 -7.36 -5.31 -5.78
N LEU A 297 -6.59 -4.24 -6.04
CA LEU A 297 -5.13 -4.35 -6.07
C LEU A 297 -4.57 -4.78 -4.71
N PHE A 298 -5.18 -4.36 -3.60
CA PHE A 298 -4.65 -4.64 -2.27
C PHE A 298 -4.72 -6.12 -1.86
N GLU A 299 -5.50 -6.95 -2.56
CA GLU A 299 -5.52 -8.40 -2.37
C GLU A 299 -4.38 -9.12 -3.11
N ILE A 300 -3.71 -8.43 -4.04
CA ILE A 300 -2.74 -9.02 -4.99
C ILE A 300 -1.35 -8.41 -4.81
N GLY A 301 -1.28 -7.07 -4.77
CA GLY A 301 -0.06 -6.30 -4.64
C GLY A 301 0.64 -6.51 -3.28
N ALA A 302 1.96 -6.35 -3.27
CA ALA A 302 2.83 -6.51 -2.08
C ALA A 302 2.65 -7.86 -1.32
N GLY A 303 2.18 -8.89 -2.03
CA GLY A 303 1.92 -10.23 -1.52
C GLY A 303 0.43 -10.52 -1.46
N THR A 304 0.01 -11.66 -2.04
CA THR A 304 -1.41 -11.99 -2.15
C THR A 304 -2.04 -12.34 -0.80
N SER A 305 -3.37 -12.32 -0.74
CA SER A 305 -4.12 -12.74 0.44
C SER A 305 -3.76 -14.16 0.91
N GLU A 306 -3.46 -15.09 0.00
CA GLU A 306 -3.04 -16.46 0.33
C GLU A 306 -1.67 -16.47 1.03
N ILE A 307 -0.74 -15.65 0.56
CA ILE A 307 0.59 -15.52 1.19
C ILE A 307 0.45 -14.95 2.61
N ARG A 308 -0.43 -13.96 2.80
CA ARG A 308 -0.69 -13.39 4.13
C ARG A 308 -1.30 -14.42 5.07
N ARG A 309 -2.29 -15.20 4.62
CA ARG A 309 -2.86 -16.33 5.38
C ARG A 309 -1.80 -17.35 5.77
N MET A 310 -0.92 -17.70 4.83
CA MET A 310 0.20 -18.62 5.10
C MET A 310 1.14 -18.05 6.17
N ILE A 311 1.47 -16.76 6.12
CA ILE A 311 2.31 -16.09 7.14
C ILE A 311 1.65 -16.18 8.51
N ILE A 312 0.38 -15.77 8.61
CA ILE A 312 -0.38 -15.79 9.86
C ILE A 312 -0.42 -17.21 10.44
N GLY A 313 -0.82 -18.20 9.63
CA GLY A 313 -0.90 -19.59 10.08
C GLY A 313 0.45 -20.17 10.52
N ARG A 314 1.55 -19.75 9.91
CA ARG A 314 2.90 -20.19 10.30
C ARG A 314 3.37 -19.58 11.60
N GLU A 315 3.07 -18.31 11.87
CA GLU A 315 3.46 -17.68 13.13
C GLU A 315 2.60 -18.20 14.28
N LEU A 316 1.28 -18.39 14.07
CA LEU A 316 0.41 -19.01 15.07
C LEU A 316 0.85 -20.42 15.48
N PHE A 317 1.45 -21.21 14.57
CA PHE A 317 1.97 -22.54 14.90
C PHE A 317 3.26 -22.53 15.74
N LYS A 318 3.95 -21.38 15.82
CA LYS A 318 5.17 -21.23 16.63
C LYS A 318 4.89 -20.67 18.02
N GLU A 319 3.64 -20.27 18.29
CA GLU A 319 3.22 -19.79 19.60
C GLU A 319 2.94 -20.99 20.49
N ASP A 320 3.51 -20.97 21.70
CA ASP A 320 3.37 -22.01 22.72
C ASP A 320 2.03 -21.94 23.46
#